data_AF-A0A932UG03-F1
#
_entry.id   AF-A0A932UG03-F1
#
_cell.length_a   1.000
_cell.length_b   1.000
_cell.length_c   1.000
_cell.angle_alpha   90.00
_cell.angle_beta   90.00
_cell.angle_gamma   90.00
#
_symmetry.space_group_name_H-M   'P 1'
#
loop_
_entity.id
_entity.type
_entity.pdbx_description
1 polymer ?
#
loop_
_entity_poly.entity_id
_entity_poly.type
_entity_poly.pdbx_seq_one_letter_code
_entity_poly.pdbx_strand_id
1 'polypeptide(L)'
;MAGGPPVREPGWFEAGEQAHGGASGNKLGAAAAREIARRSRHLRLVNFRKVLDGSLLLGCVDPVLVPGLVVALRGENMPATLETWSDRPVVRLQTRDWFDSNDLDHVVVALLKTQHYLKNHIVDPPVRLDGPAREAVLLLGHGSRDDDSVSEFREFAGAFAAYTDGRPVVESFLELSEPSIDEGITHCVELGAERIYALPLFLFAARHVKNDVPFEINHGRAHFPHVDLRYGMPLGVSPELIELARERLRAAEAPLPPRPAAETAILVVEAGSSDPDANANVYKAARLLWEGSGFTGFDVAFVSVTRPNVAEGLKRAAATGARRILVLPYFLFTGVLAKRIGKAAALFQKENPELEIAVAGHFGNHPLLAAAAKRRLGELIAGDVRMSCDLCKYRVRLVGFEKDHGKPQIADHNHGPRIPARSKRSASTTGP
;
A
#
# COMPACT_ATOMS: atom_id res chain seq x y z
N MET A 1 2.63 56.92 -41.74
CA MET A 1 2.21 55.59 -42.22
C MET A 1 2.72 54.55 -41.25
N ALA A 2 1.76 53.81 -40.69
CA ALA A 2 1.81 52.46 -40.13
C ALA A 2 3.04 52.05 -39.29
N GLY A 3 2.89 52.23 -37.97
CA GLY A 3 3.37 51.21 -37.04
C GLY A 3 2.60 49.92 -37.31
N GLY A 4 3.33 48.87 -37.68
CA GLY A 4 2.77 47.52 -37.73
C GLY A 4 2.34 47.10 -36.31
N PRO A 5 1.23 46.38 -36.15
CA PRO A 5 0.81 45.94 -34.84
C PRO A 5 1.89 45.02 -34.24
N PRO A 6 2.14 45.09 -32.92
CA PRO A 6 2.90 44.03 -32.27
C PRO A 6 2.19 42.71 -32.56
N VAL A 7 2.94 41.72 -33.03
CA VAL A 7 2.46 40.34 -33.08
C VAL A 7 2.11 39.98 -31.64
N ARG A 8 0.82 39.95 -31.32
CA ARG A 8 0.34 39.42 -30.05
C ARG A 8 0.73 37.94 -30.02
N GLU A 9 1.51 37.54 -29.04
CA GLU A 9 1.63 36.13 -28.67
C GLU A 9 0.20 35.57 -28.48
N PRO A 10 -0.18 34.46 -29.15
CA PRO A 10 -1.46 33.84 -28.89
C PRO A 10 -1.41 33.21 -27.50
N GLY A 11 -2.16 33.79 -26.56
CA GLY A 11 -2.18 33.40 -25.16
C GLY A 11 -2.61 31.95 -24.92
N TRP A 12 -2.02 31.36 -23.89
CA TRP A 12 -2.40 30.09 -23.29
C TRP A 12 -3.74 30.24 -22.54
N PHE A 13 -4.58 29.18 -22.50
CA PHE A 13 -5.85 29.24 -21.78
C PHE A 13 -5.83 28.30 -20.57
N GLU A 14 -6.00 28.86 -19.37
CA GLU A 14 -6.19 28.05 -18.16
C GLU A 14 -7.58 27.40 -18.16
N ALA A 15 -7.68 26.20 -17.60
CA ALA A 15 -8.96 25.53 -17.37
C ALA A 15 -9.81 26.32 -16.37
N GLY A 16 -10.59 27.29 -16.87
CA GLY A 16 -11.43 28.17 -16.06
C GLY A 16 -11.61 29.59 -16.63
N GLU A 17 -10.74 30.04 -17.54
CA GLU A 17 -10.86 31.37 -18.15
C GLU A 17 -11.78 31.35 -19.38
N GLN A 18 -12.68 32.33 -19.47
CA GLN A 18 -13.45 32.57 -20.70
C GLN A 18 -12.55 33.22 -21.76
N ALA A 19 -11.99 32.37 -22.61
CA ALA A 19 -11.30 32.77 -23.83
C ALA A 19 -12.28 33.33 -24.88
N HIS A 20 -12.16 34.63 -25.20
CA HIS A 20 -12.85 35.22 -26.35
C HIS A 20 -12.18 34.77 -27.66
N GLY A 21 -12.62 33.64 -28.23
CA GLY A 21 -12.31 33.23 -29.60
C GLY A 21 -12.73 31.79 -29.95
N GLY A 22 -13.55 31.63 -30.99
CA GLY A 22 -13.78 30.37 -31.74
C GLY A 22 -14.63 29.28 -31.05
N ALA A 23 -15.93 29.22 -31.38
CA ALA A 23 -16.96 28.42 -30.68
C ALA A 23 -16.87 26.88 -30.75
N SER A 24 -15.94 26.26 -31.49
CA SER A 24 -15.88 24.78 -31.65
C SER A 24 -14.79 24.09 -30.82
N GLY A 25 -13.67 24.77 -30.50
CA GLY A 25 -12.60 24.21 -29.66
C GLY A 25 -12.96 24.13 -28.17
N ASN A 26 -13.81 25.06 -27.70
CA ASN A 26 -14.15 25.22 -26.29
C ASN A 26 -15.04 24.11 -25.71
N LYS A 27 -15.88 23.44 -26.53
CA LYS A 27 -16.77 22.39 -26.04
C LYS A 27 -16.06 21.07 -25.75
N LEU A 28 -15.08 20.71 -26.60
CA LEU A 28 -14.34 19.45 -26.48
C LEU A 28 -13.40 19.46 -25.26
N GLY A 29 -12.66 20.54 -25.06
CA GLY A 29 -11.74 20.68 -23.92
C GLY A 29 -12.45 20.76 -22.58
N ALA A 30 -13.59 21.46 -22.50
CA ALA A 30 -14.38 21.50 -21.28
C ALA A 30 -15.04 20.15 -20.95
N ALA A 31 -15.46 19.38 -21.96
CA ALA A 31 -15.98 18.02 -21.76
C ALA A 31 -14.88 17.05 -21.30
N ALA A 32 -13.71 17.10 -21.94
CA ALA A 32 -12.55 16.30 -21.54
C ALA A 32 -12.08 16.63 -20.12
N ALA A 33 -11.97 17.91 -19.76
CA ALA A 33 -11.58 18.34 -18.42
C ALA A 33 -12.56 17.84 -17.34
N ARG A 34 -13.87 17.92 -17.61
CA ARG A 34 -14.90 17.39 -16.69
C ARG A 34 -14.85 15.89 -16.54
N GLU A 35 -14.60 15.15 -17.62
CA GLU A 35 -14.54 13.69 -17.59
C GLU A 35 -13.25 13.19 -16.91
N ILE A 36 -12.12 13.88 -17.11
CA ILE A 36 -10.86 13.64 -16.41
C ILE A 36 -11.05 13.88 -14.91
N ALA A 37 -11.65 15.01 -14.52
CA ALA A 37 -11.94 15.31 -13.11
C ALA A 37 -12.92 14.30 -12.48
N ARG A 38 -13.84 13.73 -13.27
CA ARG A 38 -14.81 12.71 -12.81
C ARG A 38 -14.17 11.33 -12.62
N ARG A 39 -13.24 10.94 -13.50
CA ARG A 39 -12.65 9.58 -13.52
C ARG A 39 -11.25 9.48 -12.90
N SER A 40 -10.56 10.60 -12.69
CA SER A 40 -9.21 10.64 -12.14
C SER A 40 -9.13 11.60 -10.95
N ARG A 41 -8.61 11.10 -9.81
CA ARG A 41 -8.32 11.92 -8.63
C ARG A 41 -6.92 12.55 -8.65
N HIS A 42 -6.08 12.17 -9.63
CA HIS A 42 -4.65 12.47 -9.63
C HIS A 42 -4.21 13.31 -10.84
N LEU A 43 -4.99 13.35 -11.92
CA LEU A 43 -4.63 14.15 -13.10
C LEU A 43 -5.50 15.40 -13.17
N ARG A 44 -4.86 16.57 -13.31
CA ARG A 44 -5.56 17.80 -13.68
C ARG A 44 -5.13 18.21 -15.09
N LEU A 45 -6.10 18.47 -15.94
CA LEU A 45 -5.84 19.11 -17.23
C LEU A 45 -5.52 20.58 -16.98
N VAL A 46 -4.31 21.01 -17.32
CA VAL A 46 -3.86 22.39 -17.09
C VAL A 46 -3.97 23.22 -18.34
N ASN A 47 -3.70 22.63 -19.51
CA ASN A 47 -3.85 23.33 -20.78
C ASN A 47 -4.20 22.38 -21.93
N PHE A 48 -4.81 22.91 -22.99
CA PHE A 48 -4.99 22.16 -24.23
C PHE A 48 -5.01 23.11 -25.43
N ARG A 49 -4.52 22.64 -26.58
CA ARG A 49 -4.54 23.38 -27.85
C ARG A 49 -4.94 22.47 -28.98
N LYS A 50 -5.94 22.88 -29.76
CA LYS A 50 -6.23 22.27 -31.06
C LYS A 50 -5.28 22.87 -32.10
N VAL A 51 -4.54 22.02 -32.80
CA VAL A 51 -3.65 22.43 -33.89
C VAL A 51 -4.47 22.51 -35.18
N LEU A 52 -4.08 23.40 -36.08
CA LEU A 52 -4.82 23.76 -37.31
C LEU A 52 -5.05 22.57 -38.26
N ASP A 53 -4.31 21.47 -38.10
CA ASP A 53 -4.39 20.24 -38.92
C ASP A 53 -5.32 19.16 -38.36
N GLY A 54 -6.04 19.43 -37.27
CA GLY A 54 -6.94 18.46 -36.61
C GLY A 54 -6.31 17.71 -35.44
N SER A 55 -5.01 17.90 -35.19
CA SER A 55 -4.32 17.29 -34.03
C SER A 55 -4.69 17.98 -32.71
N LEU A 56 -4.65 17.22 -31.61
CA LEU A 56 -4.91 17.71 -30.25
C LEU A 56 -3.64 17.64 -29.40
N LEU A 57 -3.23 18.77 -28.86
CA LEU A 57 -2.14 18.86 -27.89
C LEU A 57 -2.75 19.05 -26.50
N LEU A 58 -2.53 18.07 -25.61
CA LEU A 58 -2.98 18.11 -24.22
C LEU A 58 -1.79 18.42 -23.33
N GLY A 59 -1.99 19.18 -22.26
CA GLY A 59 -1.03 19.40 -21.19
C GLY A 59 -1.69 19.04 -19.86
N CYS A 60 -1.28 17.92 -19.28
CA CYS A 60 -1.75 17.46 -17.97
C CYS A 60 -0.65 17.66 -16.93
N VAL A 61 -1.04 18.02 -15.70
CA VAL A 61 -0.15 18.03 -14.54
C VAL A 61 -0.70 17.03 -13.52
N ASP A 62 0.16 16.11 -13.09
CA ASP A 62 -0.06 15.27 -11.92
C ASP A 62 0.66 15.90 -10.72
N PRO A 63 -0.05 16.34 -9.65
CA PRO A 63 0.58 16.95 -8.49
C PRO A 63 1.31 15.94 -7.59
N VAL A 64 1.17 14.63 -7.84
CA VAL A 64 1.74 13.54 -7.04
C VAL A 64 2.95 12.91 -7.70
N LEU A 65 2.98 12.79 -9.04
CA LEU A 65 4.05 12.07 -9.74
C LEU A 65 5.30 12.95 -10.01
N VAL A 66 5.16 14.19 -10.51
CA VAL A 66 6.27 15.16 -10.63
C VAL A 66 5.68 16.58 -10.74
N PRO A 67 5.98 17.54 -9.84
CA PRO A 67 5.53 18.92 -10.00
C PRO A 67 6.05 19.51 -11.32
N GLY A 68 5.14 19.77 -12.28
CA GLY A 68 5.45 20.46 -13.54
C GLY A 68 5.78 19.58 -14.74
N LEU A 69 5.49 18.27 -14.71
CA LEU A 69 5.54 17.41 -15.89
C LEU A 69 4.49 17.84 -16.93
N VAL A 70 4.91 18.01 -18.19
CA VAL A 70 4.03 18.30 -19.33
C VAL A 70 4.07 17.12 -20.30
N VAL A 71 2.93 16.44 -20.45
CA VAL A 71 2.78 15.30 -21.37
C VAL A 71 2.14 15.78 -22.67
N ALA A 72 2.89 15.78 -23.78
CA ALA A 72 2.37 16.14 -25.09
C ALA A 72 2.04 14.89 -25.93
N LEU A 73 0.83 14.85 -26.50
CA LEU A 73 0.38 13.79 -27.41
C LEU A 73 0.47 14.27 -28.87
N ARG A 74 1.00 13.45 -29.78
CA ARG A 74 1.33 13.81 -31.17
C ARG A 74 0.42 13.08 -32.18
N GLY A 75 -0.26 13.83 -33.05
CA GLY A 75 -0.90 13.32 -34.28
C GLY A 75 0.08 13.23 -35.46
N GLU A 76 -0.26 12.46 -36.49
CA GLU A 76 0.68 11.96 -37.53
C GLU A 76 1.48 13.01 -38.32
N ASN A 77 1.04 14.28 -38.44
CA ASN A 77 1.55 15.20 -39.46
C ASN A 77 2.32 16.46 -38.97
N MET A 78 2.90 16.43 -37.76
CA MET A 78 3.72 17.56 -37.26
C MET A 78 5.22 17.47 -37.62
N PRO A 79 5.88 18.57 -38.06
CA PRO A 79 7.33 18.63 -38.23
C PRO A 79 8.08 18.57 -36.88
N ALA A 80 9.32 18.07 -36.91
CA ALA A 80 10.09 17.65 -35.73
C ALA A 80 10.58 18.77 -34.78
N THR A 81 10.39 20.04 -35.13
CA THR A 81 10.92 21.19 -34.38
C THR A 81 9.92 21.65 -33.32
N LEU A 82 9.95 21.00 -32.15
CA LEU A 82 9.11 21.27 -30.97
C LEU A 82 9.95 21.62 -29.73
N GLU A 83 11.20 22.07 -29.91
CA GLU A 83 12.21 22.20 -28.84
C GLU A 83 12.13 23.49 -28.01
N THR A 84 11.24 24.43 -28.32
CA THR A 84 11.23 25.77 -27.69
C THR A 84 10.05 26.05 -26.76
N TRP A 85 9.38 25.02 -26.24
CA TRP A 85 8.05 25.19 -25.63
C TRP A 85 8.01 25.17 -24.10
N SER A 86 9.12 24.84 -23.44
CA SER A 86 9.20 24.82 -21.97
C SER A 86 10.66 24.73 -21.53
N ASP A 87 11.03 25.49 -20.50
CA ASP A 87 12.32 25.34 -19.80
C ASP A 87 12.38 24.06 -18.93
N ARG A 88 11.39 23.17 -19.06
CA ARG A 88 11.19 21.96 -18.25
C ARG A 88 11.17 20.69 -19.10
N PRO A 89 11.56 19.53 -18.55
CA PRO A 89 11.63 18.27 -19.28
C PRO A 89 10.25 17.83 -19.82
N VAL A 90 10.20 17.55 -21.13
CA VAL A 90 9.01 17.08 -21.85
C VAL A 90 9.17 15.59 -22.17
N VAL A 91 8.22 14.76 -21.74
CA VAL A 91 8.16 13.36 -22.15
C VAL A 91 7.31 13.24 -23.41
N ARG A 92 7.92 12.69 -24.47
CA ARG A 92 7.25 12.45 -25.76
C ARG A 92 6.69 11.04 -25.81
N LEU A 93 5.38 10.91 -26.03
CA LEU A 93 4.74 9.62 -26.29
C LEU A 93 4.32 9.56 -27.77
N GLN A 94 4.89 8.61 -28.53
CA GLN A 94 4.45 8.32 -29.89
C GLN A 94 3.29 7.32 -29.83
N THR A 95 2.08 7.81 -30.08
CA THR A 95 0.87 7.01 -30.05
C THR A 95 0.51 6.54 -31.46
N ARG A 96 1.30 5.61 -32.02
CA ARG A 96 1.11 5.12 -33.40
C ARG A 96 -0.23 4.41 -33.64
N ASP A 97 -0.89 3.92 -32.59
CA ASP A 97 -2.05 3.02 -32.71
C ASP A 97 -3.31 3.51 -31.98
N TRP A 98 -3.35 4.75 -31.49
CA TRP A 98 -4.39 5.18 -30.52
C TRP A 98 -5.40 6.20 -31.05
N PHE A 99 -5.19 6.74 -32.25
CA PHE A 99 -6.02 7.78 -32.84
C PHE A 99 -6.47 7.39 -34.24
N ASP A 100 -7.61 6.70 -34.34
CA ASP A 100 -8.30 6.46 -35.61
C ASP A 100 -9.62 7.24 -35.74
N SER A 101 -10.01 8.03 -34.72
CA SER A 101 -11.23 8.84 -34.79
C SER A 101 -11.17 10.10 -33.92
N ASN A 102 -11.89 11.13 -34.35
CA ASN A 102 -12.07 12.42 -33.65
C ASN A 102 -13.00 12.33 -32.42
N ASP A 103 -13.15 11.14 -31.83
CA ASP A 103 -14.12 10.89 -30.76
C ASP A 103 -13.51 11.13 -29.36
N LEU A 104 -14.27 11.79 -28.49
CA LEU A 104 -13.88 12.16 -27.11
C LEU A 104 -13.53 10.92 -26.28
N ASP A 105 -14.19 9.79 -26.55
CA ASP A 105 -13.94 8.53 -25.87
C ASP A 105 -12.54 7.97 -26.17
N HIS A 106 -11.99 8.21 -27.36
CA HIS A 106 -10.63 7.77 -27.70
C HIS A 106 -9.55 8.63 -27.05
N VAL A 107 -9.80 9.94 -26.89
CA VAL A 107 -8.93 10.83 -26.12
C VAL A 107 -8.85 10.38 -24.66
N VAL A 108 -9.99 10.01 -24.07
CA VAL A 108 -10.07 9.50 -22.68
C VAL A 108 -9.35 8.15 -22.57
N VAL A 109 -9.53 7.24 -23.52
CA VAL A 109 -8.82 5.95 -23.54
C VAL A 109 -7.31 6.14 -23.70
N ALA A 110 -6.86 7.04 -24.58
CA ALA A 110 -5.46 7.37 -24.75
C ALA A 110 -4.85 7.97 -23.46
N LEU A 111 -5.59 8.81 -22.75
CA LEU A 111 -5.17 9.37 -21.47
C LEU A 111 -5.12 8.32 -20.35
N LEU A 112 -6.09 7.40 -20.27
CA LEU A 112 -6.08 6.30 -19.31
C LEU A 112 -4.96 5.30 -19.59
N LYS A 113 -4.70 5.00 -20.87
CA LYS A 113 -3.54 4.18 -21.30
C LYS A 113 -2.23 4.90 -21.02
N THR A 114 -2.16 6.21 -21.23
CA THR A 114 -1.00 7.03 -20.84
C THR A 114 -0.81 7.00 -19.33
N GLN A 115 -1.86 7.16 -18.51
CA GLN A 115 -1.77 7.04 -17.07
C GLN A 115 -1.29 5.65 -16.63
N HIS A 116 -1.82 4.59 -17.23
CA HIS A 116 -1.37 3.23 -16.98
C HIS A 116 0.09 3.03 -17.39
N TYR A 117 0.50 3.57 -18.55
CA TYR A 117 1.88 3.54 -19.02
C TYR A 117 2.81 4.35 -18.12
N LEU A 118 2.43 5.56 -17.71
CA LEU A 118 3.18 6.40 -16.77
C LEU A 118 3.36 5.68 -15.42
N LYS A 119 2.28 5.09 -14.87
CA LYS A 119 2.33 4.30 -13.63
C LYS A 119 3.23 3.05 -13.71
N ASN A 120 3.37 2.47 -14.90
CA ASN A 120 4.05 1.18 -15.08
C ASN A 120 5.44 1.30 -15.76
N HIS A 121 5.75 2.42 -16.41
CA HIS A 121 6.94 2.60 -17.25
C HIS A 121 7.66 3.93 -17.05
N ILE A 122 7.00 4.97 -16.53
CA ILE A 122 7.74 6.09 -15.93
C ILE A 122 7.88 5.76 -14.45
N VAL A 123 8.84 4.89 -14.19
CA VAL A 123 9.65 5.01 -12.99
C VAL A 123 10.18 6.44 -13.01
N ASP A 124 10.13 7.13 -11.88
CA ASP A 124 10.87 8.39 -11.70
C ASP A 124 12.20 8.32 -12.48
N PRO A 125 12.64 9.35 -13.23
CA PRO A 125 14.09 9.44 -13.44
C PRO A 125 14.68 9.33 -12.03
N PRO A 126 15.58 8.36 -11.75
CA PRO A 126 15.89 7.96 -10.39
C PRO A 126 16.13 9.23 -9.61
N VAL A 127 15.30 9.47 -8.60
CA VAL A 127 15.58 10.50 -7.61
C VAL A 127 16.89 10.04 -7.01
N ARG A 128 18.00 10.46 -7.60
CA ARG A 128 19.31 10.27 -7.01
C ARG A 128 19.18 10.99 -5.69
N LEU A 129 19.37 10.24 -4.61
CA LEU A 129 19.43 10.80 -3.28
C LEU A 129 20.61 11.79 -3.24
N ASP A 130 20.34 13.05 -3.60
CA ASP A 130 21.32 14.14 -3.59
C ASP A 130 21.30 14.77 -2.19
N GLY A 131 22.20 14.29 -1.32
CA GLY A 131 22.34 14.77 0.05
C GLY A 131 22.90 13.70 1.01
N PRO A 132 23.30 14.08 2.23
CA PRO A 132 24.07 13.25 3.17
C PRO A 132 23.33 12.05 3.79
N ALA A 133 22.15 11.68 3.29
CA ALA A 133 21.46 10.45 3.70
C ALA A 133 20.94 9.70 2.46
N ARG A 134 21.81 8.87 1.89
CA ARG A 134 21.47 7.85 0.88
C ARG A 134 20.68 6.70 1.52
N GLU A 135 19.55 7.02 2.13
CA GLU A 135 18.73 6.09 2.91
C GLU A 135 17.35 5.90 2.28
N ALA A 136 16.85 4.67 2.22
CA ALA A 136 15.50 4.35 1.76
C ALA A 136 14.76 3.49 2.78
N VAL A 137 13.43 3.56 2.77
CA VAL A 137 12.54 2.68 3.54
C VAL A 137 11.94 1.66 2.59
N LEU A 138 12.22 0.38 2.83
CA LEU A 138 11.59 -0.72 2.10
C LEU A 138 10.43 -1.25 2.96
N LEU A 139 9.20 -0.93 2.58
CA LEU A 139 8.00 -1.36 3.31
C LEU A 139 7.60 -2.76 2.85
N LEU A 140 7.60 -3.72 3.78
CA LEU A 140 7.34 -5.12 3.48
C LEU A 140 5.89 -5.49 3.82
N GLY A 141 5.10 -5.82 2.81
CA GLY A 141 3.79 -6.45 2.96
C GLY A 141 3.87 -7.96 2.82
N HIS A 142 2.86 -8.66 3.31
CA HIS A 142 2.68 -10.08 2.98
C HIS A 142 2.29 -10.26 1.51
N GLY A 143 1.42 -9.37 1.02
CA GLY A 143 0.75 -9.46 -0.28
C GLY A 143 -0.54 -10.26 -0.23
N SER A 144 -1.37 -10.08 -1.26
CA SER A 144 -2.75 -10.60 -1.30
C SER A 144 -3.18 -10.90 -2.73
N ARG A 145 -4.10 -11.85 -2.87
CA ARG A 145 -4.84 -12.08 -4.13
C ARG A 145 -6.05 -11.16 -4.27
N ASP A 146 -6.37 -10.38 -3.25
CA ASP A 146 -7.45 -9.39 -3.26
C ASP A 146 -6.87 -8.04 -3.65
N ASP A 147 -7.24 -7.53 -4.83
CA ASP A 147 -6.74 -6.27 -5.38
C ASP A 147 -7.08 -5.07 -4.47
N ASP A 148 -8.18 -5.13 -3.72
CA ASP A 148 -8.55 -4.10 -2.75
C ASP A 148 -7.49 -4.03 -1.62
N SER A 149 -7.02 -5.18 -1.17
CA SER A 149 -6.00 -5.28 -0.12
C SER A 149 -4.65 -4.74 -0.58
N VAL A 150 -4.25 -5.04 -1.82
CA VAL A 150 -3.02 -4.53 -2.43
C VAL A 150 -3.12 -3.02 -2.64
N SER A 151 -4.29 -2.52 -3.05
CA SER A 151 -4.54 -1.09 -3.23
C SER A 151 -4.45 -0.32 -1.91
N GLU A 152 -5.08 -0.82 -0.84
CA GLU A 152 -4.98 -0.21 0.49
C GLU A 152 -3.52 -0.18 0.98
N PHE A 153 -2.74 -1.24 0.76
CA PHE A 153 -1.31 -1.27 1.10
C PHE A 153 -0.51 -0.19 0.37
N ARG A 154 -0.71 -0.04 -0.95
CA ARG A 154 -0.01 0.97 -1.75
C ARG A 154 -0.41 2.40 -1.36
N GLU A 155 -1.69 2.62 -1.08
CA GLU A 155 -2.16 3.87 -0.52
C GLU A 155 -1.52 4.19 0.84
N PHE A 156 -1.38 3.18 1.71
CA PHE A 156 -0.65 3.32 2.97
C PHE A 156 0.82 3.70 2.72
N ALA A 157 1.51 3.00 1.82
CA ALA A 157 2.92 3.26 1.51
C ALA A 157 3.14 4.70 1.03
N GLY A 158 2.28 5.18 0.12
CA GLY A 158 2.31 6.56 -0.36
C GLY A 158 2.04 7.58 0.75
N ALA A 159 1.06 7.33 1.62
CA ALA A 159 0.78 8.21 2.76
C ALA A 159 1.88 8.17 3.83
N PHE A 160 2.54 7.02 4.01
CA PHE A 160 3.58 6.82 5.00
C PHE A 160 4.87 7.58 4.67
N ALA A 161 5.11 7.97 3.41
CA ALA A 161 6.23 8.82 3.02
C ALA A 161 6.28 10.15 3.79
N ALA A 162 5.14 10.67 4.25
CA ALA A 162 5.10 11.86 5.12
C ALA A 162 5.71 11.64 6.53
N TYR A 163 6.01 10.39 6.90
CA TYR A 163 6.48 9.98 8.22
C TYR A 163 7.95 9.53 8.23
N THR A 164 8.64 9.56 7.09
CA THR A 164 9.99 8.98 6.92
C THR A 164 11.13 10.01 6.89
N ASP A 165 10.84 11.26 7.25
CA ASP A 165 11.77 12.39 7.22
C ASP A 165 12.47 12.57 5.85
N GLY A 166 11.70 12.41 4.77
CA GLY A 166 12.17 12.60 3.39
C GLY A 166 12.83 11.37 2.74
N ARG A 167 12.93 10.24 3.46
CA ARG A 167 13.42 8.98 2.87
C ARG A 167 12.37 8.42 1.91
N PRO A 168 12.74 8.01 0.68
CA PRO A 168 11.81 7.35 -0.23
C PRO A 168 11.27 6.07 0.40
N VAL A 169 9.98 5.82 0.16
CA VAL A 169 9.30 4.59 0.56
C VAL A 169 9.13 3.74 -0.69
N VAL A 170 9.68 2.53 -0.66
CA VAL A 170 9.51 1.51 -1.70
C VAL A 170 8.67 0.39 -1.12
N GLU A 171 7.51 0.10 -1.72
CA GLU A 171 6.73 -1.07 -1.36
C GLU A 171 7.36 -2.36 -1.88
N SER A 172 7.16 -3.45 -1.15
CA SER A 172 7.42 -4.80 -1.65
C SER A 172 6.54 -5.82 -0.93
N PHE A 173 6.38 -6.98 -1.52
CA PHE A 173 5.56 -8.06 -1.00
C PHE A 173 6.36 -9.34 -0.88
N LEU A 174 6.14 -10.07 0.21
CA LEU A 174 6.69 -11.40 0.41
C LEU A 174 6.17 -12.37 -0.66
N GLU A 175 4.86 -12.36 -0.90
CA GLU A 175 4.25 -13.21 -1.90
C GLU A 175 2.95 -12.63 -2.47
N LEU A 176 2.35 -13.34 -3.43
CA LEU A 176 1.02 -13.06 -4.06
C LEU A 176 0.87 -11.75 -4.83
N SER A 177 1.73 -10.77 -4.60
CA SER A 177 1.67 -9.44 -5.19
C SER A 177 3.07 -9.00 -5.59
N GLU A 178 3.13 -8.01 -6.49
CA GLU A 178 4.38 -7.42 -6.98
C GLU A 178 4.47 -5.94 -6.56
N PRO A 179 5.68 -5.40 -6.37
CA PRO A 179 6.98 -6.06 -6.57
C PRO A 179 7.38 -7.00 -5.41
N SER A 180 8.21 -7.98 -5.69
CA SER A 180 8.83 -8.86 -4.69
C SER A 180 9.82 -8.11 -3.78
N ILE A 181 10.22 -8.73 -2.66
CA ILE A 181 11.24 -8.14 -1.75
C ILE A 181 12.57 -7.91 -2.49
N ASP A 182 13.03 -8.83 -3.33
CA ASP A 182 14.27 -8.69 -4.11
C ASP A 182 14.19 -7.51 -5.11
N GLU A 183 13.06 -7.36 -5.79
CA GLU A 183 12.81 -6.22 -6.69
C GLU A 183 12.74 -4.90 -5.93
N GLY A 184 12.10 -4.89 -4.76
CA GLY A 184 12.04 -3.70 -3.90
C GLY A 184 13.42 -3.29 -3.37
N ILE A 185 14.27 -4.25 -2.98
CA ILE A 185 15.67 -3.98 -2.61
C ILE A 185 16.42 -3.41 -3.82
N THR A 186 16.30 -4.06 -4.99
CA THR A 186 16.95 -3.61 -6.24
C THR A 186 16.54 -2.17 -6.58
N HIS A 187 15.25 -1.85 -6.47
CA HIS A 187 14.75 -0.50 -6.72
C HIS A 187 15.34 0.52 -5.73
N CYS A 188 15.44 0.19 -4.44
CA CYS A 188 16.12 1.07 -3.47
C CYS A 188 17.59 1.33 -3.88
N VAL A 189 18.30 0.32 -4.38
CA VAL A 189 19.69 0.47 -4.86
C VAL A 189 19.76 1.35 -6.11
N GLU A 190 18.82 1.20 -7.05
CA GLU A 190 18.73 2.02 -8.26
C GLU A 190 18.45 3.50 -7.96
N LEU A 191 17.73 3.79 -6.86
CA LEU A 191 17.58 5.15 -6.30
C LEU A 191 18.86 5.71 -5.66
N GLY A 192 19.90 4.88 -5.53
CA GLY A 192 21.18 5.26 -4.93
C GLY A 192 21.24 5.10 -3.42
N ALA A 193 20.38 4.28 -2.82
CA ALA A 193 20.43 4.00 -1.39
C ALA A 193 21.67 3.19 -1.02
N GLU A 194 22.47 3.72 -0.08
CA GLU A 194 23.56 3.00 0.59
C GLU A 194 23.07 2.31 1.87
N ARG A 195 21.86 2.67 2.33
CA ARG A 195 21.23 2.10 3.50
C ARG A 195 19.75 1.90 3.24
N ILE A 196 19.26 0.71 3.57
CA ILE A 196 17.85 0.35 3.39
C ILE A 196 17.28 -0.09 4.73
N TYR A 197 16.21 0.56 5.15
CA TYR A 197 15.43 0.21 6.32
C TYR A 197 14.25 -0.67 5.89
N ALA A 198 14.42 -1.98 5.94
CA ALA A 198 13.38 -2.96 5.64
C ALA A 198 12.39 -3.06 6.80
N LEU A 199 11.25 -2.39 6.66
CA LEU A 199 10.22 -2.22 7.67
C LEU A 199 9.05 -3.19 7.42
N PRO A 200 8.89 -4.25 8.23
CA PRO A 200 7.78 -5.17 8.07
C PRO A 200 6.46 -4.56 8.55
N LEU A 201 5.53 -4.36 7.62
CA LEU A 201 4.14 -4.00 7.92
C LEU A 201 3.32 -5.26 8.21
N PHE A 202 3.68 -5.92 9.31
CA PHE A 202 3.06 -7.14 9.84
C PHE A 202 2.61 -6.88 11.27
N LEU A 203 1.45 -7.41 11.68
CA LEU A 203 0.99 -7.26 13.06
C LEU A 203 1.82 -8.10 14.03
N PHE A 204 2.08 -9.36 13.72
CA PHE A 204 2.78 -10.27 14.64
C PHE A 204 3.90 -11.05 13.94
N ALA A 205 4.92 -11.39 14.72
CA ALA A 205 6.04 -12.21 14.27
C ALA A 205 5.63 -13.70 14.21
N ALA A 206 5.10 -14.14 13.08
CA ALA A 206 4.89 -15.56 12.77
C ALA A 206 6.04 -16.09 11.90
N ARG A 207 5.85 -17.23 11.23
CA ARG A 207 6.85 -17.85 10.34
C ARG A 207 7.42 -16.85 9.32
N HIS A 208 6.57 -16.12 8.61
CA HIS A 208 6.98 -15.16 7.58
C HIS A 208 7.99 -14.13 8.08
N VAL A 209 7.74 -13.53 9.24
CA VAL A 209 8.62 -12.52 9.85
C VAL A 209 9.87 -13.17 10.49
N LYS A 210 9.75 -14.40 11.01
CA LYS A 210 10.84 -15.09 11.71
C LYS A 210 11.78 -15.88 10.77
N ASN A 211 11.35 -16.14 9.54
CA ASN A 211 12.01 -17.07 8.64
C ASN A 211 12.07 -16.56 7.19
N ASP A 212 10.92 -16.36 6.54
CA ASP A 212 10.87 -16.16 5.08
C ASP A 212 11.37 -14.77 4.67
N VAL A 213 10.93 -13.72 5.36
CA VAL A 213 11.47 -12.37 5.16
C VAL A 213 12.96 -12.31 5.51
N PRO A 214 13.46 -12.81 6.67
CA PRO A 214 14.89 -12.91 6.92
C PRO A 214 15.69 -13.62 5.83
N PHE A 215 15.13 -14.65 5.19
CA PHE A 215 15.76 -15.33 4.07
C PHE A 215 15.95 -14.37 2.87
N GLU A 216 14.89 -13.67 2.44
CA GLU A 216 14.96 -12.66 1.36
C GLU A 216 15.93 -11.51 1.70
N ILE A 217 15.90 -11.03 2.95
CA ILE A 217 16.82 -9.98 3.42
C ILE A 217 18.28 -10.45 3.38
N ASN A 218 18.56 -11.68 3.82
CA ASN A 218 19.92 -12.23 3.78
C ASN A 218 20.41 -12.45 2.34
N HIS A 219 19.51 -12.83 1.43
CA HIS A 219 19.82 -12.91 0.02
C HIS A 219 20.14 -11.53 -0.57
N GLY A 220 19.34 -10.51 -0.27
CA GLY A 220 19.61 -9.12 -0.65
C GLY A 220 20.94 -8.59 -0.12
N ARG A 221 21.31 -8.93 1.12
CA ARG A 221 22.65 -8.62 1.69
C ARG A 221 23.79 -9.27 0.91
N ALA A 222 23.60 -10.50 0.46
CA ALA A 222 24.60 -11.21 -0.34
C ALA A 222 24.73 -10.62 -1.75
N HIS A 223 23.61 -10.20 -2.35
CA HIS A 223 23.55 -9.61 -3.69
C HIS A 223 24.08 -8.16 -3.73
N PHE A 224 23.81 -7.37 -2.68
CA PHE A 224 24.20 -5.97 -2.55
C PHE A 224 25.10 -5.73 -1.31
N PRO A 225 26.33 -6.27 -1.28
CA PRO A 225 27.19 -6.22 -0.08
C PRO A 225 27.67 -4.81 0.30
N HIS A 226 27.50 -3.83 -0.58
CA HIS A 226 27.84 -2.42 -0.35
C HIS A 226 26.70 -1.63 0.32
N VAL A 227 25.53 -2.25 0.53
CA VAL A 227 24.35 -1.61 1.10
C VAL A 227 24.12 -2.10 2.53
N ASP A 228 23.97 -1.16 3.46
CA ASP A 228 23.56 -1.46 4.84
C ASP A 228 22.06 -1.74 4.88
N LEU A 229 21.68 -3.01 4.67
CA LEU A 229 20.32 -3.49 4.74
C LEU A 229 19.95 -3.89 6.18
N ARG A 230 19.13 -3.06 6.83
CA ARG A 230 18.64 -3.26 8.20
C ARG A 230 17.20 -3.76 8.21
N TYR A 231 16.93 -4.79 9.01
CA TYR A 231 15.61 -5.39 9.12
C TYR A 231 14.97 -5.06 10.47
N GLY A 232 13.75 -4.51 10.42
CA GLY A 232 12.99 -4.10 11.60
C GLY A 232 12.10 -5.17 12.21
N MET A 233 11.57 -4.84 13.38
CA MET A 233 10.54 -5.62 14.06
C MET A 233 9.15 -5.34 13.45
N PRO A 234 8.23 -6.33 13.40
CA PRO A 234 6.83 -6.09 13.05
C PRO A 234 6.16 -5.08 14.00
N LEU A 235 5.01 -4.56 13.62
CA LEU A 235 4.27 -3.57 14.40
C LEU A 235 4.03 -4.05 15.84
N GLY A 236 3.65 -5.32 16.02
CA GLY A 236 3.42 -5.92 17.32
C GLY A 236 2.17 -5.38 18.01
N VAL A 237 2.15 -5.52 19.33
CA VAL A 237 1.15 -4.86 20.18
C VAL A 237 1.71 -3.51 20.61
N SER A 238 1.11 -2.41 20.17
CA SER A 238 1.54 -1.05 20.49
C SER A 238 0.36 -0.17 20.95
N PRO A 239 0.61 0.90 21.73
CA PRO A 239 -0.44 1.81 22.16
C PRO A 239 -1.28 2.38 21.01
N GLU A 240 -0.64 2.70 19.87
CA GLU A 240 -1.31 3.25 18.70
C GLU A 240 -2.30 2.26 18.08
N LEU A 241 -1.91 0.98 17.99
CA LEU A 241 -2.79 -0.05 17.43
C LEU A 241 -3.92 -0.43 18.39
N ILE A 242 -3.69 -0.36 19.70
CA ILE A 242 -4.76 -0.52 20.69
C ILE A 242 -5.75 0.64 20.59
N GLU A 243 -5.29 1.89 20.48
CA GLU A 243 -6.20 3.03 20.33
C GLU A 243 -6.97 2.97 19.00
N LEU A 244 -6.30 2.60 17.90
CA LEU A 244 -6.94 2.41 16.61
C LEU A 244 -8.03 1.32 16.68
N ALA A 245 -7.74 0.21 17.34
CA ALA A 245 -8.73 -0.84 17.58
C ALA A 245 -9.93 -0.33 18.41
N ARG A 246 -9.70 0.53 19.42
CA ARG A 246 -10.79 1.19 20.16
C ARG A 246 -11.62 2.09 19.26
N GLU A 247 -11.01 2.85 18.35
CA GLU A 247 -11.74 3.66 17.37
C GLU A 247 -12.61 2.81 16.44
N ARG A 248 -12.09 1.66 15.99
CA ARG A 248 -12.86 0.72 15.15
C ARG A 248 -14.06 0.14 15.90
N LEU A 249 -13.88 -0.21 17.17
CA LEU A 249 -14.98 -0.66 18.03
C LEU A 249 -16.03 0.44 18.24
N ARG A 250 -15.61 1.66 18.57
CA ARG A 250 -16.50 2.81 18.74
C ARG A 250 -17.28 3.12 17.46
N ALA A 251 -16.63 3.06 16.30
CA ALA A 251 -17.28 3.28 15.01
C ALA A 251 -18.33 2.19 14.68
N ALA A 252 -18.08 0.94 15.05
CA ALA A 252 -19.08 -0.14 14.93
C ALA A 252 -20.25 0.00 15.90
N GLU A 253 -20.01 0.54 17.09
CA GLU A 253 -21.03 0.72 18.12
C GLU A 253 -21.91 1.96 17.89
N ALA A 254 -21.35 3.04 17.34
CA ALA A 254 -22.02 4.32 17.13
C ALA A 254 -23.39 4.27 16.43
N PRO A 255 -23.63 3.45 15.37
CA PRO A 255 -24.94 3.38 14.72
C PRO A 255 -25.97 2.51 15.47
N LEU A 256 -25.58 1.84 16.56
CA LEU A 256 -26.46 0.94 17.32
C LEU A 256 -27.20 1.70 18.44
N PRO A 257 -28.33 1.18 18.94
CA PRO A 257 -28.98 1.71 20.13
C PRO A 257 -28.02 1.80 21.32
N PRO A 258 -28.11 2.78 22.22
CA PRO A 258 -27.25 2.83 23.40
C PRO A 258 -27.40 1.57 24.27
N ARG A 259 -26.28 1.03 24.76
CA ARG A 259 -26.26 -0.11 25.70
C ARG A 259 -25.15 0.08 26.73
N PRO A 260 -25.33 -0.33 27.99
CA PRO A 260 -24.26 -0.29 28.98
C PRO A 260 -23.06 -1.15 28.56
N ALA A 261 -21.84 -0.66 28.78
CA ALA A 261 -20.63 -1.43 28.51
C ALA A 261 -20.62 -2.77 29.27
N ALA A 262 -21.18 -2.81 30.48
CA ALA A 262 -21.33 -4.02 31.29
C ALA A 262 -22.26 -5.09 30.68
N GLU A 263 -22.92 -4.82 29.56
CA GLU A 263 -23.69 -5.79 28.77
C GLU A 263 -23.03 -6.10 27.42
N THR A 264 -21.87 -5.52 27.12
CA THR A 264 -21.16 -5.66 25.85
C THR A 264 -19.87 -6.46 26.06
N ALA A 265 -19.61 -7.44 25.18
CA ALA A 265 -18.33 -8.12 25.09
C ALA A 265 -17.63 -7.79 23.76
N ILE A 266 -16.30 -7.95 23.72
CA ILE A 266 -15.51 -7.84 22.49
C ILE A 266 -15.00 -9.21 22.04
N LEU A 267 -15.07 -9.48 20.74
CA LEU A 267 -14.43 -10.63 20.12
C LEU A 267 -13.36 -10.14 19.15
N VAL A 268 -12.09 -10.35 19.49
CA VAL A 268 -10.98 -10.00 18.61
C VAL A 268 -10.69 -11.18 17.68
N VAL A 269 -10.69 -10.94 16.37
CA VAL A 269 -10.54 -11.98 15.35
C VAL A 269 -9.32 -11.72 14.48
N GLU A 270 -8.41 -12.69 14.40
CA GLU A 270 -7.19 -12.64 13.58
C GLU A 270 -7.14 -13.84 12.62
N ALA A 271 -6.20 -13.90 11.66
CA ALA A 271 -6.05 -15.06 10.77
C ALA A 271 -5.71 -16.35 11.52
N GLY A 272 -4.91 -16.23 12.57
CA GLY A 272 -4.27 -17.31 13.30
C GLY A 272 -2.96 -17.73 12.66
N SER A 273 -2.11 -18.35 13.46
CA SER A 273 -0.79 -18.83 13.04
C SER A 273 -0.49 -20.22 13.62
N SER A 274 0.42 -20.95 12.97
CA SER A 274 1.05 -22.15 13.54
C SER A 274 2.14 -21.81 14.56
N ASP A 275 2.44 -20.52 14.72
CA ASP A 275 3.34 -20.00 15.75
C ASP A 275 2.53 -19.57 16.98
N PRO A 276 2.71 -20.22 18.15
CA PRO A 276 1.98 -19.89 19.36
C PRO A 276 2.29 -18.48 19.89
N ASP A 277 3.48 -17.93 19.64
CA ASP A 277 3.87 -16.58 20.08
C ASP A 277 3.06 -15.51 19.31
N ALA A 278 2.84 -15.72 18.01
CA ALA A 278 1.96 -14.85 17.23
C ALA A 278 0.51 -14.88 17.75
N ASN A 279 -0.01 -16.07 18.05
CA ASN A 279 -1.36 -16.22 18.61
C ASN A 279 -1.48 -15.60 20.01
N ALA A 280 -0.47 -15.75 20.86
CA ALA A 280 -0.45 -15.16 22.20
C ALA A 280 -0.49 -13.63 22.17
N ASN A 281 0.13 -13.00 21.16
CA ASN A 281 0.05 -11.55 20.98
C ASN A 281 -1.38 -11.06 20.65
N VAL A 282 -2.22 -11.88 20.01
CA VAL A 282 -3.65 -11.55 19.82
C VAL A 282 -4.38 -11.51 21.17
N TYR A 283 -4.12 -12.47 22.06
CA TYR A 283 -4.66 -12.47 23.42
C TYR A 283 -4.15 -11.27 24.23
N LYS A 284 -2.87 -10.91 24.08
CA LYS A 284 -2.31 -9.70 24.70
C LYS A 284 -3.04 -8.45 24.22
N ALA A 285 -3.25 -8.29 22.91
CA ALA A 285 -3.96 -7.16 22.34
C ALA A 285 -5.42 -7.12 22.83
N ALA A 286 -6.12 -8.24 22.80
CA ALA A 286 -7.51 -8.35 23.26
C ALA A 286 -7.64 -8.01 24.76
N ARG A 287 -6.70 -8.49 25.59
CA ARG A 287 -6.65 -8.16 27.01
C ARG A 287 -6.47 -6.65 27.23
N LEU A 288 -5.51 -6.03 26.55
CA LEU A 288 -5.27 -4.59 26.67
C LEU A 288 -6.43 -3.72 26.16
N LEU A 289 -7.18 -4.21 25.17
CA LEU A 289 -8.40 -3.56 24.69
C LEU A 289 -9.54 -3.62 25.70
N TRP A 290 -9.69 -4.77 26.36
CA TRP A 290 -10.73 -5.00 27.37
C TRP A 290 -10.45 -4.27 28.67
N GLU A 291 -9.20 -4.24 29.13
CA GLU A 291 -8.84 -3.52 30.34
C GLU A 291 -9.22 -2.04 30.22
N GLY A 292 -9.96 -1.54 31.22
CA GLY A 292 -10.46 -0.16 31.25
C GLY A 292 -11.59 0.16 30.27
N SER A 293 -12.13 -0.79 29.50
CA SER A 293 -13.26 -0.52 28.60
C SER A 293 -14.64 -0.54 29.29
N GLY A 294 -14.74 -1.17 30.47
CA GLY A 294 -16.02 -1.44 31.14
C GLY A 294 -16.85 -2.56 30.49
N PHE A 295 -16.32 -3.23 29.47
CA PHE A 295 -16.97 -4.35 28.81
C PHE A 295 -17.04 -5.57 29.73
N THR A 296 -18.16 -6.32 29.66
CA THR A 296 -18.41 -7.47 30.53
C THR A 296 -17.41 -8.62 30.31
N GLY A 297 -16.86 -8.71 29.10
CA GLY A 297 -15.87 -9.71 28.77
C GLY A 297 -15.19 -9.48 27.43
N PHE A 298 -14.20 -10.33 27.17
CA PHE A 298 -13.54 -10.41 25.87
C PHE A 298 -13.24 -11.87 25.53
N ASP A 299 -13.13 -12.14 24.23
CA ASP A 299 -12.54 -13.38 23.73
C ASP A 299 -11.74 -13.15 22.45
N VAL A 300 -11.02 -14.19 22.03
CA VAL A 300 -10.23 -14.23 20.81
C VAL A 300 -10.72 -15.38 19.93
N ALA A 301 -10.77 -15.16 18.62
CA ALA A 301 -10.97 -16.21 17.64
C ALA A 301 -10.04 -16.06 16.44
N PHE A 302 -9.94 -17.14 15.67
CA PHE A 302 -9.13 -17.21 14.47
C PHE A 302 -9.95 -17.68 13.28
N VAL A 303 -9.81 -17.00 12.14
CA VAL A 303 -10.64 -17.28 10.94
C VAL A 303 -10.03 -18.35 10.02
N SER A 304 -8.76 -18.74 10.21
CA SER A 304 -8.07 -19.64 9.27
C SER A 304 -7.27 -20.76 9.94
N VAL A 305 -6.17 -20.44 10.62
CA VAL A 305 -5.10 -21.44 10.87
C VAL A 305 -5.29 -22.24 12.14
N THR A 306 -5.85 -21.64 13.18
CA THR A 306 -5.91 -22.24 14.53
C THR A 306 -7.29 -22.04 15.16
N ARG A 307 -7.44 -22.50 16.40
CA ARG A 307 -8.68 -22.49 17.18
C ARG A 307 -8.55 -21.53 18.38
N PRO A 308 -9.67 -21.01 18.91
CA PRO A 308 -11.06 -21.26 18.50
C PRO A 308 -11.42 -20.56 17.18
N ASN A 309 -12.35 -21.14 16.41
CA ASN A 309 -12.88 -20.51 15.20
C ASN A 309 -13.84 -19.35 15.55
N VAL A 310 -14.25 -18.53 14.57
CA VAL A 310 -15.12 -17.36 14.81
C VAL A 310 -16.42 -17.70 15.53
N ALA A 311 -17.12 -18.77 15.13
CA ALA A 311 -18.35 -19.21 15.80
C ALA A 311 -18.10 -19.73 17.22
N GLU A 312 -16.99 -20.41 17.46
CA GLU A 312 -16.58 -20.83 18.81
C GLU A 312 -16.27 -19.62 19.70
N GLY A 313 -15.59 -18.60 19.17
CA GLY A 313 -15.32 -17.35 19.88
C GLY A 313 -16.59 -16.55 20.19
N LEU A 314 -17.54 -16.48 19.25
CA LEU A 314 -18.84 -15.84 19.48
C LEU A 314 -19.63 -16.54 20.58
N LYS A 315 -19.64 -17.88 20.60
CA LYS A 315 -20.27 -18.67 21.68
C LYS A 315 -19.64 -18.36 23.04
N ARG A 316 -18.32 -18.31 23.10
CA ARG A 316 -17.60 -18.03 24.35
C ARG A 316 -17.79 -16.58 24.81
N ALA A 317 -17.78 -15.62 23.89
CA ALA A 317 -18.10 -14.22 24.18
C ALA A 317 -19.54 -14.06 24.70
N ALA A 318 -20.52 -14.74 24.10
CA ALA A 318 -21.90 -14.75 24.59
C ALA A 318 -22.01 -15.35 26.00
N ALA A 319 -21.23 -16.39 26.30
CA ALA A 319 -21.21 -17.04 27.62
C ALA A 319 -20.70 -16.14 28.76
N THR A 320 -20.16 -14.95 28.46
CA THR A 320 -19.84 -13.92 29.47
C THR A 320 -21.09 -13.21 30.02
N GLY A 321 -22.28 -13.53 29.52
CA GLY A 321 -23.54 -12.85 29.85
C GLY A 321 -23.80 -11.60 29.03
N ALA A 322 -23.01 -11.37 27.98
CA ALA A 322 -23.17 -10.23 27.08
C ALA A 322 -24.49 -10.28 26.31
N ARG A 323 -25.11 -9.12 26.15
CA ARG A 323 -26.26 -8.87 25.26
C ARG A 323 -25.82 -8.28 23.92
N ARG A 324 -24.62 -7.71 23.86
CA ARG A 324 -23.98 -7.23 22.64
C ARG A 324 -22.58 -7.83 22.49
N ILE A 325 -22.20 -8.19 21.26
CA ILE A 325 -20.84 -8.57 20.93
C ILE A 325 -20.32 -7.67 19.81
N LEU A 326 -19.25 -6.93 20.10
CA LEU A 326 -18.51 -6.19 19.08
C LEU A 326 -17.37 -7.06 18.55
N VAL A 327 -17.44 -7.44 17.29
CA VAL A 327 -16.43 -8.26 16.62
C VAL A 327 -15.41 -7.34 15.96
N LEU A 328 -14.14 -7.45 16.35
CA LEU A 328 -13.03 -6.67 15.79
C LEU A 328 -12.15 -7.55 14.89
N PRO A 329 -12.20 -7.39 13.56
CA PRO A 329 -11.16 -7.90 12.68
C PRO A 329 -9.83 -7.18 12.97
N TYR A 330 -8.88 -7.88 13.61
CA TYR A 330 -7.55 -7.36 13.93
C TYR A 330 -6.61 -7.52 12.72
N PHE A 331 -6.93 -6.81 11.63
CA PHE A 331 -6.23 -6.85 10.34
C PHE A 331 -5.79 -5.47 9.92
N LEU A 332 -4.64 -5.38 9.23
CA LEU A 332 -4.15 -4.13 8.65
C LEU A 332 -5.04 -3.65 7.52
N PHE A 333 -5.37 -4.53 6.59
CA PHE A 333 -6.10 -4.20 5.36
C PHE A 333 -7.29 -5.14 5.17
N THR A 334 -8.18 -4.76 4.26
CA THR A 334 -9.30 -5.61 3.85
C THR A 334 -8.80 -6.91 3.20
N GLY A 335 -9.74 -7.81 2.91
CA GLY A 335 -9.42 -9.02 2.17
C GLY A 335 -10.44 -10.13 2.35
N VAL A 336 -10.13 -11.29 1.76
CA VAL A 336 -10.96 -12.51 1.82
C VAL A 336 -11.27 -12.92 3.26
N LEU A 337 -10.30 -12.81 4.18
CA LEU A 337 -10.47 -13.22 5.57
C LEU A 337 -11.40 -12.27 6.34
N ALA A 338 -11.26 -10.96 6.18
CA ALA A 338 -12.17 -9.98 6.77
C ALA A 338 -13.62 -10.22 6.30
N LYS A 339 -13.81 -10.46 5.00
CA LYS A 339 -15.12 -10.79 4.41
C LYS A 339 -15.74 -12.08 5.00
N ARG A 340 -14.91 -13.09 5.37
CA ARG A 340 -15.38 -14.32 6.02
C ARG A 340 -15.86 -14.10 7.46
N ILE A 341 -15.23 -13.20 8.20
CA ILE A 341 -15.63 -12.87 9.58
C ILE A 341 -17.05 -12.30 9.59
N GLY A 342 -17.35 -11.36 8.70
CA GLY A 342 -18.69 -10.79 8.56
C GLY A 342 -19.77 -11.84 8.28
N LYS A 343 -19.47 -12.80 7.40
CA LYS A 343 -20.39 -13.92 7.09
C LYS A 343 -20.62 -14.82 8.30
N ALA A 344 -19.57 -15.17 9.04
CA ALA A 344 -19.68 -16.00 10.24
C ALA A 344 -20.48 -15.30 11.36
N ALA A 345 -20.23 -14.01 11.58
CA ALA A 345 -20.97 -13.21 12.55
C ALA A 345 -22.46 -13.08 12.18
N ALA A 346 -22.77 -12.82 10.91
CA ALA A 346 -24.15 -12.73 10.43
C ALA A 346 -24.92 -14.06 10.56
N LEU A 347 -24.25 -15.19 10.29
CA LEU A 347 -24.86 -16.51 10.50
C LEU A 347 -25.17 -16.74 11.99
N PHE A 348 -24.22 -16.44 12.86
CA PHE A 348 -24.41 -16.61 14.31
C PHE A 348 -25.50 -15.69 14.87
N GLN A 349 -25.58 -14.44 14.39
CA GLN A 349 -26.65 -13.49 14.73
C GLN A 349 -28.04 -14.03 14.35
N LYS A 350 -28.16 -14.68 13.18
CA LYS A 350 -29.42 -15.28 12.74
C LYS A 350 -29.86 -16.43 13.65
N GLU A 351 -28.91 -17.19 14.19
CA GLU A 351 -29.15 -18.30 15.10
C GLU A 351 -29.42 -17.85 16.55
N ASN A 352 -29.04 -16.61 16.90
CA ASN A 352 -29.15 -16.04 18.26
C ASN A 352 -29.75 -14.62 18.18
N PRO A 353 -31.05 -14.48 17.86
CA PRO A 353 -31.69 -13.19 17.59
C PRO A 353 -31.76 -12.25 18.80
N GLU A 354 -31.56 -12.76 20.01
CA GLU A 354 -31.52 -12.00 21.26
C GLU A 354 -30.18 -11.30 21.53
N LEU A 355 -29.12 -11.70 20.84
CA LEU A 355 -27.81 -11.06 20.90
C LEU A 355 -27.71 -9.98 19.82
N GLU A 356 -27.08 -8.86 20.12
CA GLU A 356 -26.78 -7.83 19.13
C GLU A 356 -25.31 -7.91 18.72
N ILE A 357 -25.03 -8.23 17.45
CA ILE A 357 -23.67 -8.44 16.95
C ILE A 357 -23.33 -7.40 15.90
N ALA A 358 -22.23 -6.67 16.12
CA ALA A 358 -21.70 -5.72 15.15
C ALA A 358 -20.24 -6.01 14.83
N VAL A 359 -19.90 -5.96 13.55
CA VAL A 359 -18.54 -6.20 13.05
C VAL A 359 -17.89 -4.87 12.72
N ALA A 360 -16.78 -4.58 13.38
CA ALA A 360 -15.96 -3.40 13.12
C ALA A 360 -15.22 -3.50 11.78
N GLY A 361 -14.82 -2.33 11.26
CA GLY A 361 -13.87 -2.28 10.15
C GLY A 361 -12.49 -2.79 10.57
N HIS A 362 -11.71 -3.25 9.60
CA HIS A 362 -10.27 -3.49 9.75
C HIS A 362 -9.52 -2.16 9.98
N PHE A 363 -8.22 -2.22 10.21
CA PHE A 363 -7.45 -1.03 10.59
C PHE A 363 -7.39 0.02 9.48
N GLY A 364 -7.10 -0.41 8.26
CA GLY A 364 -7.06 0.43 7.07
C GLY A 364 -6.02 1.57 7.15
N ASN A 365 -6.12 2.48 6.19
CA ASN A 365 -5.24 3.65 6.09
C ASN A 365 -5.57 4.67 7.18
N HIS A 366 -4.86 4.55 8.31
CA HIS A 366 -5.15 5.32 9.52
C HIS A 366 -3.90 6.02 10.07
N PRO A 367 -3.99 7.27 10.57
CA PRO A 367 -2.84 7.97 11.17
C PRO A 367 -2.16 7.22 12.31
N LEU A 368 -2.93 6.50 13.14
CA LEU A 368 -2.36 5.68 14.23
C LEU A 368 -1.57 4.47 13.70
N LEU A 369 -1.93 3.91 12.53
CA LEU A 369 -1.11 2.87 11.89
C LEU A 369 0.20 3.46 11.37
N ALA A 370 0.16 4.65 10.76
CA ALA A 370 1.36 5.37 10.35
C ALA A 370 2.26 5.73 11.55
N ALA A 371 1.67 6.11 12.68
CA ALA A 371 2.40 6.37 13.92
C ALA A 371 3.09 5.10 14.47
N ALA A 372 2.41 3.95 14.45
CA ALA A 372 3.00 2.66 14.82
C ALA A 372 4.18 2.29 13.90
N ALA A 373 4.01 2.45 12.58
CA ALA A 373 5.08 2.21 11.61
C ALA A 373 6.25 3.18 11.79
N LYS A 374 5.99 4.48 12.07
CA LYS A 374 7.02 5.48 12.36
C LYS A 374 7.81 5.13 13.61
N ARG A 375 7.16 4.65 14.68
CA ARG A 375 7.83 4.17 15.89
C ARG A 375 8.83 3.05 15.55
N ARG A 376 8.39 2.04 14.79
CA ARG A 376 9.25 0.94 14.34
C ARG A 376 10.40 1.38 13.45
N LEU A 377 10.16 2.34 12.55
CA LEU A 377 11.21 2.95 11.75
C LEU A 377 12.24 3.68 12.63
N GLY A 378 11.80 4.44 13.63
CA GLY A 378 12.68 5.13 14.57
C GLY A 378 13.56 4.17 15.38
N GLU A 379 12.99 3.08 15.89
CA GLU A 379 13.73 2.00 16.58
C GLU A 379 14.79 1.37 15.65
N LEU A 380 14.41 1.12 14.40
CA LEU A 380 15.29 0.54 13.39
C LEU A 380 16.45 1.47 12.99
N ILE A 381 16.18 2.78 12.90
CA ILE A 381 17.20 3.82 12.66
C ILE A 381 18.17 3.88 13.85
N ALA A 382 17.64 3.90 15.08
CA ALA A 382 18.42 3.93 16.32
C ALA A 382 19.22 2.64 16.58
N GLY A 383 18.90 1.54 15.88
CA GLY A 383 19.52 0.23 16.07
C GLY A 383 18.98 -0.55 17.27
N ASP A 384 17.87 -0.12 17.88
CA ASP A 384 17.23 -0.81 19.02
C ASP A 384 16.21 -1.86 18.54
N VAL A 385 16.66 -2.80 17.70
CA VAL A 385 15.81 -3.86 17.15
C VAL A 385 15.83 -5.09 18.07
N ARG A 386 14.84 -5.21 18.96
CA ARG A 386 14.73 -6.33 19.91
C ARG A 386 13.79 -7.42 19.42
N MET A 387 14.21 -8.22 18.46
CA MET A 387 13.40 -9.32 17.90
C MET A 387 12.91 -10.29 19.00
N SER A 388 11.74 -10.92 18.82
CA SER A 388 11.20 -11.91 19.79
C SER A 388 11.99 -13.24 19.84
N CYS A 389 13.26 -13.22 19.45
CA CYS A 389 14.13 -14.39 19.32
C CYS A 389 14.34 -15.12 20.65
N ASP A 390 14.30 -14.42 21.77
CA ASP A 390 14.45 -15.01 23.12
C ASP A 390 13.32 -15.99 23.48
N LEU A 391 12.16 -15.89 22.83
CA LEU A 391 11.01 -16.79 22.99
C LEU A 391 10.65 -17.50 21.68
N CYS A 392 11.50 -17.40 20.66
CA CYS A 392 11.21 -17.96 19.35
C CYS A 392 11.43 -19.48 19.35
N LYS A 393 10.41 -20.26 18.97
CA LYS A 393 10.49 -21.73 18.88
C LYS A 393 11.61 -22.27 18.00
N TYR A 394 12.13 -21.46 17.08
CA TYR A 394 13.26 -21.84 16.22
C TYR A 394 14.63 -21.62 16.90
N ARG A 395 14.70 -20.75 17.92
CA ARG A 395 15.96 -20.28 18.53
C ARG A 395 16.12 -20.71 19.99
N VAL A 396 15.03 -21.06 20.65
CA VAL A 396 15.03 -21.62 22.01
C VAL A 396 14.25 -22.93 22.05
N ARG A 397 14.65 -23.85 22.93
CA ARG A 397 13.95 -25.12 23.13
C ARG A 397 12.67 -24.88 23.93
N LEU A 398 11.53 -24.83 23.23
CA LEU A 398 10.21 -24.75 23.84
C LEU A 398 9.57 -26.14 23.96
N VAL A 399 8.93 -26.39 25.11
CA VAL A 399 8.19 -27.64 25.37
C VAL A 399 7.09 -27.82 24.31
N GLY A 400 7.08 -28.97 23.65
CA GLY A 400 6.13 -29.29 22.57
C GLY A 400 6.56 -28.81 21.17
N PHE A 401 7.68 -28.09 21.05
CA PHE A 401 8.26 -27.61 19.78
C PHE A 401 9.72 -28.04 19.61
N GLU A 402 10.16 -29.11 20.28
CA GLU A 402 11.56 -29.55 20.31
C GLU A 402 12.12 -29.82 18.90
N LYS A 403 11.27 -30.29 17.98
CA LYS A 403 11.64 -30.54 16.57
C LYS A 403 11.93 -29.28 15.75
N ASP A 404 11.53 -28.10 16.23
CA ASP A 404 11.69 -26.83 15.50
C ASP A 404 12.96 -26.08 15.90
N HIS A 405 13.56 -26.43 17.05
CA HIS A 405 14.76 -25.79 17.56
C HIS A 405 15.97 -26.05 16.65
N GLY A 406 16.67 -24.98 16.25
CA GLY A 406 17.89 -25.06 15.45
C GLY A 406 17.67 -25.30 13.95
N LYS A 407 16.42 -25.28 13.48
CA LYS A 407 16.14 -25.40 12.04
C LYS A 407 16.80 -24.26 11.25
N PRO A 408 17.41 -24.56 10.08
CA PRO A 408 17.96 -23.53 9.21
C PRO A 408 16.84 -22.63 8.68
N GLN A 409 17.17 -21.38 8.40
CA GLN A 409 16.25 -20.49 7.70
C GLN A 409 16.15 -20.92 6.25
N ILE A 410 14.98 -21.41 5.85
CA ILE A 410 14.69 -21.90 4.50
C ILE A 410 13.35 -21.29 4.06
N ALA A 411 13.27 -20.78 2.83
CA ALA A 411 11.98 -20.38 2.27
C ALA A 411 11.04 -21.60 2.27
N ASP A 412 9.84 -21.44 2.81
CA ASP A 412 8.89 -22.55 2.96
C ASP A 412 7.96 -22.75 1.77
N HIS A 413 8.08 -21.88 0.76
CA HIS A 413 7.34 -21.96 -0.47
C HIS A 413 8.24 -22.38 -1.64
N ASN A 414 7.67 -23.19 -2.54
CA ASN A 414 8.34 -23.93 -3.61
C ASN A 414 8.90 -23.06 -4.76
N HIS A 415 9.18 -21.78 -4.52
CA HIS A 415 9.64 -20.84 -5.54
C HIS A 415 11.10 -20.40 -5.38
N GLY A 416 11.80 -20.77 -4.30
CA GLY A 416 13.10 -20.16 -4.02
C GLY A 416 12.98 -18.63 -3.89
N PRO A 417 14.10 -17.89 -3.84
CA PRO A 417 14.04 -16.44 -3.98
C PRO A 417 13.29 -16.07 -5.26
N ARG A 418 12.40 -15.08 -5.20
CA ARG A 418 11.69 -14.56 -6.39
C ARG A 418 12.65 -13.72 -7.22
N ILE A 419 13.58 -14.38 -7.90
CA ILE A 419 14.59 -13.71 -8.72
C ILE A 419 13.95 -13.26 -10.05
N PRO A 420 14.06 -11.98 -10.43
CA PRO A 420 13.60 -11.50 -11.74
C PRO A 420 14.24 -12.29 -12.89
N ALA A 421 13.49 -12.51 -13.97
CA ALA A 421 13.95 -13.25 -15.15
C ALA A 421 15.23 -12.67 -15.82
N ARG A 422 15.68 -11.47 -15.45
CA ARG A 422 16.87 -10.82 -15.99
C ARG A 422 18.21 -11.36 -15.46
N SER A 423 18.25 -12.11 -14.36
CA SER A 423 19.51 -12.62 -13.79
C SER A 423 20.04 -13.91 -14.44
N LYS A 424 19.29 -14.55 -15.35
CA LYS A 424 19.72 -15.81 -16.00
C LYS A 424 20.79 -15.66 -17.08
N ARG A 425 21.35 -14.46 -17.30
CA ARG A 425 22.41 -14.22 -18.31
C ARG A 425 23.75 -13.83 -17.69
N SER A 426 24.36 -14.75 -16.94
CA SER A 426 25.83 -14.82 -16.83
C SER A 426 26.26 -16.09 -16.09
N ALA A 427 26.00 -17.24 -16.68
CA ALA A 427 26.69 -18.48 -16.32
C ALA A 427 26.89 -19.34 -17.57
N SER A 428 27.49 -18.76 -18.61
CA SER A 428 28.19 -19.57 -19.61
C SER A 428 29.64 -19.71 -19.15
N THR A 429 29.87 -20.69 -18.29
CA THR A 429 31.21 -21.20 -18.01
C THR A 429 31.79 -21.74 -19.31
N THR A 430 32.84 -21.09 -19.78
CA THR A 430 33.79 -21.64 -20.75
C THR A 430 34.48 -22.87 -20.16
N GLY A 431 34.59 -23.91 -20.98
CA GLY A 431 35.50 -25.03 -20.78
C GLY A 431 35.36 -26.02 -21.95
N PRO A 432 36.42 -26.79 -22.29
CA PRO A 432 37.72 -26.90 -21.62
C PRO A 432 38.78 -25.89 -22.09
#